data_AF-A0A521V2E9-F1
#
_entry.id   AF-A0A521V2E9-F1
#
_cell.length_a   1.000
_cell.length_b   1.000
_cell.length_c   1.000
_cell.angle_alpha   90.00
_cell.angle_beta   90.00
_cell.angle_gamma   90.00
#
_symmetry.space_group_name_H-M   'P 1'
#
loop_
_entity.id
_entity.type
_entity.pdbx_description
1 polymer ?
#
loop_
_entity_poly.entity_id
_entity_poly.type
_entity_poly.pdbx_seq_one_letter_code
_entity_poly.pdbx_strand_id
1 'polypeptide(L)'
;MESLEARSRDALAAGGPLASALPGYVPRPAQQRFAVAIAQAFQSRSALLAEAGTGTGKTYAYLVPALLSGLKTIVSTGTRALQDQLYHRDLPRVRDALGIGLKTALLKGRANYLCRYRLGQAQGEPPAPGRHVQDRAQVALFQRIVAWAGRTRIGDLAEIEGLPEDSPLLPMVTSTADNCLGSE
;
A
#
# COMPACT_ATOMS: atom_id res chain seq x y z
N MET A 1 27.39 17.96 -7.49
CA MET A 1 26.18 17.12 -7.45
C MET A 1 25.20 17.81 -6.52
N GLU A 2 23.98 18.08 -6.98
CA GLU A 2 22.98 18.83 -6.21
C GLU A 2 22.50 18.03 -4.98
N SER A 3 22.29 18.72 -3.85
CA SER A 3 21.94 18.06 -2.57
C SER A 3 20.53 17.46 -2.61
N LEU A 4 20.24 16.48 -1.75
CA LEU A 4 18.90 15.89 -1.70
C LEU A 4 17.84 16.94 -1.31
N GLU A 5 18.18 17.92 -0.48
CA GLU A 5 17.29 19.02 -0.10
C GLU A 5 16.89 19.86 -1.30
N ALA A 6 17.88 20.28 -2.11
CA ALA A 6 17.65 21.09 -3.29
C ALA A 6 16.78 20.32 -4.30
N ARG A 7 17.20 19.10 -4.66
CA ARG A 7 16.43 18.21 -5.55
C ARG A 7 14.99 17.99 -5.06
N SER A 8 14.78 17.82 -3.75
CA SER A 8 13.45 17.60 -3.17
C SER A 8 12.57 18.86 -3.22
N ARG A 9 13.16 20.03 -3.01
CA ARG A 9 12.47 21.31 -3.11
C ARG A 9 12.07 21.59 -4.56
N ASP A 10 13.01 21.43 -5.48
CA ASP A 10 12.80 21.71 -6.90
C ASP A 10 11.82 20.75 -7.53
N ALA A 11 11.82 19.49 -7.06
CA ALA A 11 10.82 18.51 -7.47
C ALA A 11 9.36 18.97 -7.22
N LEU A 12 9.16 19.76 -6.17
CA LEU A 12 7.88 20.28 -5.68
C LEU A 12 7.65 21.77 -6.06
N ALA A 13 8.52 22.35 -6.89
CA ALA A 13 8.41 23.73 -7.34
C ALA A 13 7.46 23.88 -8.55
N ALA A 14 7.11 25.13 -8.91
CA ALA A 14 6.18 25.42 -10.01
C ALA A 14 6.65 24.93 -11.39
N GLY A 15 7.97 24.90 -11.61
CA GLY A 15 8.60 24.30 -12.80
C GLY A 15 9.12 22.89 -12.58
N GLY A 16 8.79 22.26 -11.44
CA GLY A 16 9.31 20.95 -11.07
C GLY A 16 8.64 19.81 -11.85
N PRO A 17 9.17 18.58 -11.75
CA PRO A 17 8.61 17.40 -12.38
C PRO A 17 7.16 17.12 -11.93
N LEU A 18 6.82 17.39 -10.66
CA LEU A 18 5.45 17.17 -10.18
C LEU A 18 4.46 18.16 -10.79
N ALA A 19 4.84 19.43 -10.94
CA ALA A 19 4.00 20.43 -11.61
C ALA A 19 3.83 20.13 -13.10
N SER A 20 4.87 19.59 -13.74
CA SER A 20 4.85 19.22 -15.15
C SER A 20 4.00 17.97 -15.43
N ALA A 21 4.05 16.98 -14.53
CA ALA A 21 3.41 15.69 -14.74
C ALA A 21 1.98 15.58 -14.18
N LEU A 22 1.62 16.40 -13.18
CA LEU A 22 0.34 16.27 -12.47
C LEU A 22 -0.58 17.45 -12.76
N PRO A 23 -1.67 17.25 -13.53
CA PRO A 23 -2.66 18.30 -13.78
C PRO A 23 -3.22 18.88 -12.48
N GLY A 24 -3.26 20.21 -12.38
CA GLY A 24 -3.79 20.90 -11.20
C GLY A 24 -2.88 20.85 -9.97
N TYR A 25 -1.64 20.37 -10.09
CA TYR A 25 -0.66 20.50 -9.00
C TYR A 25 -0.31 21.98 -8.78
N VAL A 26 -0.45 22.43 -7.54
CA VAL A 26 -0.04 23.77 -7.11
C VAL A 26 1.05 23.61 -6.05
N PRO A 27 2.24 24.20 -6.27
CA PRO A 27 3.31 24.21 -5.28
C PRO A 27 2.85 24.83 -3.97
N ARG A 28 3.24 24.20 -2.85
CA ARG A 28 2.94 24.70 -1.52
C ARG A 28 4.23 24.90 -0.73
N PRO A 29 4.56 26.10 -0.25
CA PRO A 29 5.78 26.33 0.53
C PRO A 29 5.90 25.42 1.74
N ALA A 30 4.79 25.10 2.42
CA ALA A 30 4.78 24.16 3.54
C ALA A 30 5.16 22.73 3.13
N GLN A 31 4.73 22.28 1.94
CA GLN A 31 5.07 20.97 1.39
C GLN A 31 6.58 20.87 1.08
N GLN A 32 7.13 21.92 0.47
CA GLN A 32 8.56 22.00 0.15
C GLN A 32 9.42 22.03 1.41
N ARG A 33 9.05 22.85 2.40
CA ARG A 33 9.74 22.87 3.71
C ARG A 33 9.73 21.51 4.38
N PHE A 34 8.59 20.81 4.33
CA PHE A 34 8.48 19.48 4.93
C PHE A 34 9.37 18.46 4.19
N ALA A 35 9.38 18.47 2.85
CA ALA A 35 10.25 17.60 2.06
C ALA A 35 11.75 17.86 2.33
N VAL A 36 12.14 19.13 2.45
CA VAL A 36 13.50 19.53 2.81
C VAL A 36 13.89 19.04 4.20
N ALA A 37 13.01 19.18 5.20
CA ALA A 37 13.28 18.69 6.55
C ALA A 37 13.49 17.16 6.58
N ILE A 38 12.70 16.41 5.79
CA ILE A 38 12.87 14.95 5.66
C ILE A 38 14.19 14.61 4.97
N ALA A 39 14.53 15.31 3.88
CA ALA A 39 15.80 15.13 3.19
C ALA A 39 17.01 15.36 4.12
N GLN A 40 16.95 16.41 4.95
CA GLN A 40 17.97 16.70 5.96
C GLN A 40 18.06 15.58 7.01
N ALA A 41 16.92 15.06 7.48
CA ALA A 41 16.87 13.95 8.43
C ALA A 41 17.51 12.68 7.85
N PHE A 42 17.27 12.38 6.56
CA PHE A 42 17.93 11.26 5.88
C PHE A 42 19.45 11.43 5.79
N GLN A 43 19.92 12.61 5.39
CA GLN A 43 21.37 12.88 5.27
C GLN A 43 22.09 12.86 6.62
N SER A 44 21.47 13.44 7.64
CA SER A 44 22.01 13.49 9.01
C SER A 44 21.76 12.22 9.82
N ARG A 45 21.01 11.25 9.27
CA ARG A 45 20.59 10.02 9.96
C ARG A 45 19.91 10.30 11.32
N SER A 46 19.08 11.33 11.36
CA SER A 46 18.40 11.77 12.57
C SER A 46 16.90 11.50 12.52
N ALA A 47 16.25 11.57 13.68
CA ALA A 47 14.80 11.48 13.78
C ALA A 47 14.16 12.86 13.58
N LEU A 48 13.08 12.92 12.80
CA LEU A 48 12.27 14.12 12.60
C LEU A 48 10.86 13.88 13.13
N LEU A 49 10.44 14.70 14.09
CA LEU A 49 9.03 14.84 14.47
C LEU A 49 8.48 16.08 13.77
N ALA A 50 7.45 15.91 12.95
CA ALA A 50 6.83 17.00 12.20
C ALA A 50 5.31 16.88 12.23
N GLU A 51 4.66 17.99 12.53
CA GLU A 51 3.22 18.14 12.35
C GLU A 51 2.97 18.80 10.98
N ALA A 52 2.03 18.24 10.23
CA ALA A 52 1.57 18.87 8.99
C ALA A 52 0.05 18.79 8.93
N GLY A 53 -0.60 19.93 8.69
CA GLY A 53 -2.06 20.03 8.56
C GLY A 53 -2.62 19.24 7.37
N THR A 54 -3.92 18.95 7.38
CA THR A 54 -4.63 18.38 6.22
C THR A 54 -4.47 19.31 5.01
N GLY A 55 -4.44 18.75 3.80
CA GLY A 55 -4.25 19.53 2.57
C GLY A 55 -2.81 20.01 2.28
N THR A 56 -1.88 19.91 3.23
CA THR A 56 -0.45 20.29 3.01
C THR A 56 0.26 19.47 1.94
N GLY A 57 -0.31 18.35 1.51
CA GLY A 57 0.35 17.44 0.55
C GLY A 57 1.44 16.59 1.20
N LYS A 58 1.21 16.18 2.46
CA LYS A 58 2.12 15.36 3.29
C LYS A 58 2.68 14.15 2.54
N THR A 59 1.82 13.44 1.83
CA THR A 59 2.20 12.22 1.09
C THR A 59 3.33 12.49 0.10
N TYR A 60 3.20 13.52 -0.73
CA TYR A 60 4.25 13.81 -1.71
C TYR A 60 5.49 14.42 -1.04
N ALA A 61 5.31 15.16 0.06
CA ALA A 61 6.42 15.73 0.82
C ALA A 61 7.38 14.66 1.36
N TYR A 62 6.88 13.49 1.82
CA TYR A 62 7.76 12.40 2.25
C TYR A 62 8.17 11.46 1.11
N LEU A 63 7.34 11.28 0.08
CA LEU A 63 7.67 10.37 -1.03
C LEU A 63 8.78 10.92 -1.93
N VAL A 64 8.78 12.23 -2.20
CA VAL A 64 9.79 12.87 -3.05
C VAL A 64 11.22 12.63 -2.54
N PRO A 65 11.59 13.00 -1.29
CA PRO A 65 12.92 12.74 -0.78
C PRO A 65 13.20 11.23 -0.63
N ALA A 66 12.20 10.41 -0.28
CA ALA A 66 12.37 8.96 -0.19
C ALA A 66 12.82 8.36 -1.53
N LEU A 67 12.13 8.70 -2.62
CA LEU A 67 12.45 8.21 -3.96
C LEU A 67 13.78 8.80 -4.48
N LEU A 68 14.00 10.10 -4.32
CA LEU A 68 15.22 10.77 -4.81
C LEU A 68 16.49 10.33 -4.07
N SER A 69 16.36 9.87 -2.82
CA SER A 69 17.48 9.39 -2.01
C SER A 69 18.07 8.07 -2.50
N GLY A 70 17.27 7.24 -3.19
CA GLY A 70 17.66 5.87 -3.55
C GLY A 70 17.84 4.92 -2.37
N LEU A 71 17.52 5.35 -1.14
CA LEU A 71 17.62 4.53 0.06
C LEU A 71 16.51 3.48 0.08
N LYS A 72 16.75 2.39 0.81
CA LYS A 72 15.69 1.45 1.17
C LYS A 72 14.78 2.11 2.21
N THR A 73 13.62 2.58 1.77
CA THR A 73 12.66 3.28 2.63
C THR A 73 11.44 2.41 2.94
N ILE A 74 11.03 2.41 4.21
CA ILE A 74 9.76 1.84 4.65
C ILE A 74 8.83 3.00 4.99
N VAL A 75 7.62 2.99 4.44
CA VAL A 75 6.57 3.95 4.78
C VAL A 75 5.46 3.20 5.52
N SER A 76 5.17 3.62 6.74
CA SER A 76 4.09 3.08 7.56
C SER A 76 2.96 4.13 7.68
N THR A 77 1.71 3.65 7.71
CA THR A 77 0.52 4.50 7.80
C THR A 77 -0.56 3.82 8.66
N GLY A 78 -1.53 4.60 9.13
CA GLY A 78 -2.43 4.19 10.21
C GLY A 78 -3.49 3.14 9.86
N THR A 79 -3.87 3.00 8.58
CA THR A 79 -4.92 2.04 8.17
C THR A 79 -4.58 1.36 6.84
N ARG A 80 -5.19 0.19 6.60
CA ARG A 80 -5.06 -0.54 5.33
C ARG A 80 -5.52 0.30 4.14
N ALA A 81 -6.65 1.00 4.27
CA ALA A 81 -7.16 1.88 3.22
C ALA A 81 -6.18 3.03 2.88
N LEU A 82 -5.54 3.64 3.90
CA LEU A 82 -4.50 4.63 3.66
C LEU A 82 -3.26 4.02 3.00
N GLN A 83 -2.92 2.78 3.35
CA GLN A 83 -1.81 2.05 2.74
C GLN A 83 -2.08 1.75 1.26
N ASP A 84 -3.28 1.31 0.92
CA ASP A 84 -3.72 1.02 -0.45
C ASP A 84 -3.77 2.30 -1.29
N GLN A 85 -4.30 3.39 -0.73
CA GLN A 85 -4.27 4.69 -1.36
C GLN A 85 -2.83 5.14 -1.66
N LEU A 86 -1.95 5.01 -0.68
CA LEU A 86 -0.55 5.38 -0.83
C LEU A 86 0.10 4.54 -1.94
N TYR A 87 -0.06 3.22 -1.90
CA TYR A 87 0.66 2.30 -2.78
C TYR A 87 0.12 2.27 -4.21
N HIS A 88 -1.20 2.28 -4.41
CA HIS A 88 -1.80 2.15 -5.73
C HIS A 88 -2.05 3.48 -6.44
N ARG A 89 -2.11 4.60 -5.69
CA ARG A 89 -2.43 5.91 -6.28
C ARG A 89 -1.31 6.93 -6.10
N ASP A 90 -0.90 7.19 -4.85
CA ASP A 90 -0.04 8.33 -4.56
C ASP A 90 1.43 8.05 -4.94
N LEU A 91 1.94 6.85 -4.62
CA LEU A 91 3.31 6.41 -4.94
C LEU A 91 3.60 6.33 -6.45
N PRO A 92 2.76 5.67 -7.29
CA PRO A 92 2.99 5.65 -8.73
C PRO A 92 3.03 7.05 -9.33
N ARG A 93 2.11 7.94 -8.92
CA ARG A 93 2.08 9.33 -9.41
C ARG A 93 3.37 10.09 -9.13
N VAL A 94 3.90 10.03 -7.90
CA VAL A 94 5.15 10.71 -7.55
C VAL A 94 6.34 10.06 -8.24
N ARG A 95 6.40 8.73 -8.24
CA ARG A 95 7.47 7.95 -8.87
C ARG A 95 7.56 8.25 -10.37
N ASP A 96 6.44 8.21 -11.06
CA ASP A 96 6.36 8.41 -12.51
C ASP A 96 6.64 9.88 -12.87
N ALA A 97 6.13 10.84 -12.07
CA ALA A 97 6.45 12.26 -12.23
C ALA A 97 7.95 12.56 -12.07
N LEU A 98 8.65 11.84 -11.17
CA LEU A 98 10.09 11.99 -10.98
C LEU A 98 10.92 11.17 -11.99
N GLY A 99 10.30 10.31 -12.80
CA GLY A 99 11.01 9.41 -13.72
C GLY A 99 11.86 8.34 -13.01
N ILE A 100 11.46 7.90 -11.80
CA ILE A 100 12.28 7.01 -10.96
C ILE A 100 11.84 5.55 -11.09
N GLY A 101 12.71 4.67 -11.57
CA GLY A 101 12.46 3.24 -11.72
C GLY A 101 12.76 2.38 -10.48
N LEU A 102 12.29 2.74 -9.29
CA LEU A 102 12.56 1.96 -8.07
C LEU A 102 11.56 0.80 -7.88
N LYS A 103 12.08 -0.32 -7.36
CA LYS A 103 11.26 -1.47 -6.94
C LYS A 103 10.45 -1.11 -5.69
N THR A 104 9.15 -1.38 -5.73
CA THR A 104 8.21 -1.12 -4.64
C THR A 104 7.47 -2.40 -4.28
N ALA A 105 7.11 -2.54 -3.00
CA ALA A 105 6.30 -3.65 -2.53
C ALA A 105 5.31 -3.17 -1.47
N LEU A 106 4.13 -3.78 -1.44
CA LEU A 106 3.11 -3.56 -0.43
C LEU A 106 3.20 -4.68 0.60
N LEU A 107 3.31 -4.33 1.88
CA LEU A 107 3.40 -5.29 2.97
C LEU A 107 2.17 -5.16 3.89
N LYS A 108 1.35 -6.22 3.91
CA LYS A 108 0.22 -6.37 4.82
C LYS A 108 0.42 -7.60 5.73
N GLY A 109 -0.40 -7.71 6.78
CA GLY A 109 -0.46 -8.95 7.55
C GLY A 109 -0.97 -10.11 6.69
N ARG A 110 -0.48 -11.34 6.92
CA ARG A 110 -0.84 -12.56 6.19
C ARG A 110 -2.35 -12.82 6.03
N ALA A 111 -3.16 -12.38 6.99
CA ALA A 111 -4.62 -12.47 6.95
C ALA A 111 -5.26 -11.60 5.84
N ASN A 112 -4.48 -10.75 5.16
CA ASN A 112 -4.92 -9.96 4.01
C ASN A 112 -4.56 -10.64 2.69
N TYR A 113 -3.86 -11.77 2.73
CA TYR A 113 -3.45 -12.51 1.53
C TYR A 113 -4.14 -13.87 1.46
N LEU A 114 -4.44 -14.27 0.23
CA LEU A 114 -4.97 -15.59 -0.08
C LEU A 114 -3.98 -16.68 0.32
N CYS A 115 -4.44 -17.61 1.16
CA CYS A 115 -3.74 -18.85 1.44
C CYS A 115 -4.23 -19.94 0.48
N ARG A 116 -3.39 -20.28 -0.52
CA ARG A 116 -3.70 -21.31 -1.52
C ARG A 116 -4.04 -22.67 -0.91
N TYR A 117 -3.34 -23.04 0.16
CA TYR A 117 -3.60 -24.29 0.88
C TYR A 117 -5.01 -24.31 1.48
N ARG A 118 -5.38 -23.27 2.22
CA ARG A 118 -6.69 -23.18 2.88
C ARG A 118 -7.83 -23.04 1.87
N LEU A 119 -7.61 -22.33 0.77
CA LEU A 119 -8.55 -22.31 -0.35
C LEU A 119 -8.80 -23.73 -0.87
N GLY A 120 -7.75 -24.53 -1.07
CA GLY A 120 -7.87 -25.93 -1.50
C GLY A 120 -8.66 -26.79 -0.51
N GLN A 121 -8.41 -26.64 0.80
CA GLN A 121 -9.20 -27.31 1.85
C GLN A 121 -10.67 -26.91 1.79
N ALA A 122 -10.95 -25.60 1.68
CA ALA A 122 -12.32 -25.08 1.59
C ALA A 122 -13.07 -25.54 0.32
N GLN A 123 -12.36 -25.92 -0.74
CA GLN A 123 -12.95 -26.48 -1.97
C GLN A 123 -13.18 -28.00 -1.88
N GLY A 124 -12.36 -28.72 -1.12
CA GLY A 124 -12.38 -30.18 -1.04
C GLY A 124 -13.11 -30.77 0.18
N GLU A 125 -13.30 -29.99 1.25
CA GLU A 125 -14.04 -30.44 2.42
C GLU A 125 -15.56 -30.38 2.18
N PRO A 126 -16.31 -31.49 2.36
CA PRO A 126 -17.75 -31.39 2.57
C PRO A 126 -17.99 -30.52 3.82
N PRO A 127 -18.97 -29.61 3.80
CA PRO A 127 -19.15 -28.65 4.90
C PRO A 127 -19.30 -29.40 6.22
N ALA A 128 -18.36 -29.17 7.15
CA ALA A 128 -18.46 -29.70 8.50
C ALA A 128 -19.80 -29.28 9.13
N PRO A 129 -20.40 -30.11 10.01
CA PRO A 129 -21.64 -29.72 10.70
C PRO A 129 -21.41 -28.40 11.45
N GLY A 130 -22.12 -27.35 11.06
CA GLY A 130 -21.97 -26.00 11.61
C GLY A 130 -21.09 -25.02 10.80
N ARG A 131 -20.38 -25.48 9.76
CA ARG A 131 -19.71 -24.64 8.73
C ARG A 131 -20.48 -24.63 7.41
N HIS A 132 -21.80 -24.59 7.49
CA HIS A 132 -22.60 -24.48 6.28
C HIS A 132 -22.59 -23.04 5.80
N VAL A 133 -22.07 -22.84 4.59
CA VAL A 133 -22.43 -21.69 3.77
C VAL A 133 -23.89 -21.89 3.33
N GLN A 134 -24.85 -21.70 4.24
CA GLN A 134 -26.29 -21.89 3.97
C GLN A 134 -26.87 -20.75 3.14
N ASP A 135 -26.18 -19.61 3.15
CA ASP A 135 -26.57 -18.42 2.45
C ASP A 135 -26.07 -18.46 0.99
N ARG A 136 -27.01 -18.38 0.04
CA ARG A 136 -26.72 -18.27 -1.39
C ARG A 136 -25.76 -17.11 -1.69
N ALA A 137 -25.83 -16.02 -0.94
CA ALA A 137 -24.93 -14.88 -1.12
C ALA A 137 -23.49 -15.23 -0.75
N GLN A 138 -23.28 -15.98 0.34
CA GLN A 138 -21.94 -16.44 0.73
C GLN A 138 -21.40 -17.50 -0.25
N VAL A 139 -22.24 -18.39 -0.79
CA VAL A 139 -21.83 -19.32 -1.85
C VAL A 139 -21.36 -18.56 -3.07
N ALA A 140 -22.13 -17.56 -3.53
CA ALA A 140 -21.75 -16.72 -4.66
C ALA A 140 -20.44 -15.95 -4.39
N LEU A 141 -20.29 -15.40 -3.18
CA LEU A 141 -19.06 -14.71 -2.77
C LEU A 141 -17.85 -15.66 -2.75
N PHE A 142 -17.99 -16.87 -2.23
CA PHE A 142 -16.92 -17.86 -2.24
C PHE A 142 -16.50 -18.23 -3.67
N GLN A 143 -17.45 -18.43 -4.59
CA GLN A 143 -17.14 -18.68 -6.01
C GLN A 143 -16.40 -17.49 -6.65
N ARG A 144 -16.71 -16.26 -6.26
CA ARG A 144 -15.95 -15.07 -6.69
C ARG A 144 -14.51 -15.09 -6.18
N ILE A 145 -14.28 -15.50 -4.92
CA ILE A 145 -12.92 -15.67 -4.37
C ILE A 145 -12.17 -16.75 -5.16
N VAL A 146 -12.79 -17.90 -5.45
CA VAL A 146 -12.19 -18.98 -6.25
C VAL A 146 -11.81 -18.50 -7.65
N ALA A 147 -12.73 -17.81 -8.34
CA ALA A 147 -12.46 -17.26 -9.66
C ALA A 147 -11.33 -16.21 -9.63
N TRP A 148 -11.30 -15.36 -8.58
CA TRP A 148 -10.25 -14.38 -8.39
C TRP A 148 -8.88 -15.01 -8.08
N ALA A 149 -8.85 -16.09 -7.32
CA ALA A 149 -7.62 -16.82 -6.97
C ALA A 149 -6.85 -17.31 -8.22
N GLY A 150 -7.56 -17.63 -9.30
CA GLY A 150 -6.96 -18.03 -10.58
C GLY A 150 -6.33 -16.89 -11.39
N ARG A 151 -6.60 -15.63 -11.06
CA ARG A 151 -6.15 -14.44 -11.83
C ARG A 151 -5.23 -13.48 -11.08
N THR A 152 -5.26 -13.50 -9.75
CA THR A 152 -4.42 -12.60 -8.93
C THR A 152 -2.94 -12.94 -9.04
N ARG A 153 -2.07 -11.91 -9.04
CA ARG A 153 -0.61 -12.09 -9.02
C ARG A 153 0.00 -11.98 -7.63
N ILE A 154 -0.58 -11.16 -6.77
CA ILE A 154 -0.05 -10.88 -5.43
C ILE A 154 -0.89 -11.50 -4.32
N GLY A 155 -2.13 -11.92 -4.63
CA GLY A 155 -3.02 -12.57 -3.68
C GLY A 155 -3.59 -11.64 -2.63
N ASP A 156 -3.59 -10.33 -2.85
CA ASP A 156 -4.12 -9.34 -1.91
C ASP A 156 -5.65 -9.29 -1.99
N LEU A 157 -6.33 -9.63 -0.89
CA LEU A 157 -7.79 -9.70 -0.85
C LEU A 157 -8.47 -8.36 -1.13
N ALA A 158 -7.76 -7.23 -0.98
CA ALA A 158 -8.27 -5.92 -1.36
C ALA A 158 -8.56 -5.79 -2.88
N GLU A 159 -8.04 -6.70 -3.71
CA GLU A 159 -8.37 -6.79 -5.14
C GLU A 159 -9.81 -7.26 -5.41
N ILE A 160 -10.48 -7.86 -4.41
CA ILE A 160 -11.85 -8.36 -4.55
C ILE A 160 -12.83 -7.26 -4.19
N GLU A 161 -13.43 -6.63 -5.22
CA GLU A 161 -14.43 -5.60 -5.04
C GLU A 161 -15.65 -6.11 -4.24
N GLY A 162 -16.06 -5.39 -3.21
CA GLY A 162 -17.25 -5.74 -2.41
C GLY A 162 -17.10 -7.00 -1.55
N LEU A 163 -15.87 -7.42 -1.23
CA LEU A 163 -15.62 -8.40 -0.17
C LEU A 163 -15.69 -7.70 1.21
N PRO A 164 -16.64 -8.05 2.08
CA PRO A 164 -16.71 -7.48 3.43
C PRO A 164 -15.48 -7.86 4.27
N GLU A 165 -14.98 -6.91 5.08
CA GLU A 165 -13.80 -7.13 5.93
C GLU A 165 -14.05 -8.14 7.06
N ASP A 166 -15.32 -8.32 7.43
CA ASP A 166 -15.81 -9.25 8.45
C ASP A 166 -16.39 -10.54 7.85
N SER A 167 -16.17 -10.78 6.54
CA SER A 167 -16.72 -11.95 5.87
C SER A 167 -16.29 -13.25 6.55
N PRO A 168 -17.24 -14.17 6.86
CA PRO A 168 -16.92 -15.46 7.49
C PRO A 168 -16.10 -16.39 6.58
N LEU A 169 -15.96 -16.04 5.29
CA LEU A 169 -15.12 -16.75 4.34
C LEU A 169 -13.62 -16.45 4.54
N LEU A 170 -13.26 -15.30 5.13
CA LEU A 170 -11.87 -14.88 5.28
C LEU A 170 -11.03 -15.89 6.08
N PRO A 171 -11.46 -16.38 7.26
CA PRO A 171 -10.73 -17.43 7.96
C PRO A 171 -10.61 -18.74 7.17
N MET A 172 -11.53 -19.01 6.23
CA MET A 172 -11.48 -20.20 5.39
C MET A 172 -10.43 -20.11 4.28
N VAL A 173 -10.05 -18.90 3.85
CA VAL A 173 -9.18 -18.70 2.68
C VAL A 173 -7.88 -17.94 2.99
N THR A 174 -7.67 -17.54 4.25
CA THR A 174 -6.47 -16.80 4.70
C THR A 174 -5.77 -17.51 5.84
N SER A 175 -4.48 -17.23 6.03
CA SER A 175 -3.71 -17.79 7.15
C SER A 175 -3.41 -16.74 8.24
N THR A 176 -3.27 -17.22 9.47
CA THR A 176 -2.79 -16.50 10.66
C THR A 176 -1.49 -17.14 11.16
N ALA A 177 -0.94 -16.65 12.27
CA ALA A 177 0.21 -17.30 12.91
C ALA A 177 -0.14 -18.72 13.35
N ASP A 178 -1.37 -18.92 13.84
CA ASP A 178 -1.79 -20.13 14.55
C ASP A 178 -2.33 -21.24 13.64
N ASN A 179 -2.63 -20.92 12.38
CA ASN A 179 -3.32 -21.85 11.47
C ASN A 179 -2.56 -22.10 10.16
N CYS A 180 -1.31 -21.63 10.09
CA CYS A 180 -0.40 -21.86 8.99
C CYS A 180 0.31 -23.20 9.18
N LEU A 181 0.62 -23.90 8.09
CA LEU A 181 1.38 -25.16 8.11
C LEU A 181 2.80 -25.01 8.68
N GLY A 182 3.28 -23.78 8.84
CA GLY A 182 4.62 -23.47 9.33
C GLY A 182 4.64 -23.06 10.79
N SER A 183 4.75 -24.08 11.65
CA SER A 183 5.50 -24.03 12.92
C SER A 183 5.93 -25.45 13.35
N GLU A 184 6.58 -26.17 12.44
CA GLU A 184 7.67 -27.14 12.70
C GLU A 184 8.78 -26.88 11.68
#